data_AF-A0A397HK55-F1
#
_entry.id   AF-A0A397HK55-F1
#
_cell.length_a   1.000
_cell.length_b   1.000
_cell.length_c   1.000
_cell.angle_alpha   90.00
_cell.angle_beta   90.00
_cell.angle_gamma   90.00
#
_symmetry.space_group_name_H-M   'P 1'
#
loop_
_entity.id
_entity.type
_entity.pdbx_description
1 polymer ?
#
loop_
_entity_poly.entity_id
_entity_poly.type
_entity_poly.pdbx_seq_one_letter_code
_entity_poly.pdbx_strand_id
1 'polypeptide(L)'
;MKSSLVILFTLAVFLLVSLSEAKECIRGLNADDAEALQKKFKGFTKKTKCTPDETACIGDAFAKCFSTGDKNEWSIQPCAVTLKCAVLPLVLKRGTSITCDTEEDRLFRLKDARASCKQKRGYPPSL
;
A
#
# COMPACT_ATOMS: atom_id res chain seq x y z
N MET A 1 -31.96 36.07 -38.18
CA MET A 1 -31.76 34.78 -38.89
C MET A 1 -30.26 34.66 -39.19
N LYS A 2 -29.48 33.68 -38.74
CA LYS A 2 -29.73 32.44 -38.00
C LYS A 2 -28.51 32.19 -37.11
N SER A 3 -28.75 32.15 -35.79
CA SER A 3 -27.92 31.40 -34.85
C SER A 3 -27.87 29.96 -35.32
N SER A 4 -26.69 29.42 -35.63
CA SER A 4 -26.55 27.96 -35.82
C SER A 4 -25.13 27.43 -35.55
N LEU A 5 -24.09 28.27 -35.48
CA LEU A 5 -22.72 27.74 -35.32
C LEU A 5 -22.22 27.55 -33.88
N VAL A 6 -22.85 28.16 -32.87
CA VAL A 6 -22.37 28.07 -31.47
C VAL A 6 -22.93 26.84 -30.73
N ILE A 7 -23.98 26.19 -31.26
CA ILE A 7 -24.70 25.11 -30.58
C ILE A 7 -24.08 23.72 -30.84
N LEU A 8 -23.27 23.57 -31.90
CA LEU A 8 -22.67 22.28 -32.26
C LEU A 8 -21.39 21.93 -31.48
N PHE A 9 -20.72 22.91 -30.86
CA PHE A 9 -19.49 22.65 -30.09
C PHE A 9 -19.74 22.27 -28.62
N THR A 10 -20.91 22.57 -28.05
CA THR A 10 -21.22 22.22 -26.66
C THR A 10 -21.70 20.78 -26.48
N LEU A 11 -22.23 20.14 -27.54
CA LEU A 11 -22.69 18.74 -27.48
C LEU A 11 -21.56 17.70 -27.58
N ALA A 12 -20.38 18.10 -28.07
CA ALA A 12 -19.25 17.18 -28.26
C ALA A 12 -18.41 16.95 -26.98
N VAL A 13 -18.53 17.82 -25.98
CA VAL A 13 -17.73 17.73 -24.75
C VAL A 13 -18.38 16.82 -23.68
N PHE A 14 -19.69 16.52 -23.81
CA PHE A 14 -20.42 15.75 -22.79
C PHE A 14 -20.49 14.23 -23.01
N LEU A 15 -19.98 13.68 -24.11
CA LEU A 15 -20.03 12.24 -24.40
C LEU A 15 -18.74 11.45 -24.12
N LEU A 16 -17.72 12.09 -23.52
CA LEU A 16 -16.45 11.43 -23.17
C LEU A 16 -16.06 11.60 -21.69
N VAL A 17 -17.03 11.76 -20.79
CA VAL A 17 -16.76 11.48 -19.36
C VAL A 17 -16.79 9.97 -19.16
N SER A 18 -15.61 9.41 -19.45
CA SER A 18 -14.88 8.42 -18.67
C SER A 18 -15.54 7.05 -18.48
N LEU A 19 -14.93 6.07 -19.16
CA LEU A 19 -14.79 4.69 -18.72
C LEU A 19 -14.88 4.61 -17.20
N SER A 20 -15.83 3.80 -16.72
CA SER A 20 -15.92 3.41 -15.33
C SER A 20 -14.52 3.20 -14.78
N GLU A 21 -14.15 3.98 -13.76
CA GLU A 21 -13.01 3.65 -12.93
C GLU A 21 -13.18 2.17 -12.56
N ALA A 22 -12.32 1.31 -13.12
CA ALA A 22 -12.11 0.02 -12.52
C ALA A 22 -11.64 0.35 -11.12
N LYS A 23 -12.56 0.34 -10.15
CA LYS A 23 -12.26 0.63 -8.75
C LYS A 23 -11.13 -0.29 -8.37
N GLU A 24 -9.91 0.24 -8.38
CA GLU A 24 -8.72 -0.56 -8.19
C GLU A 24 -8.91 -1.30 -6.87
N CYS A 25 -8.76 -2.62 -6.94
CA CYS A 25 -9.09 -3.44 -5.81
C CYS A 25 -8.09 -3.13 -4.69
N ILE A 26 -8.60 -2.49 -3.63
CA ILE A 26 -7.81 -1.97 -2.49
C ILE A 26 -6.80 -3.00 -1.97
N ARG A 27 -7.20 -4.28 -1.90
CA ARG A 27 -6.33 -5.36 -1.41
C ARG A 27 -5.12 -5.59 -2.33
N GLY A 28 -5.31 -5.57 -3.64
CA GLY A 28 -4.25 -5.74 -4.63
C GLY A 28 -3.28 -4.57 -4.59
N LEU A 29 -3.80 -3.35 -4.57
CA LEU A 29 -2.98 -2.16 -4.39
C LEU A 29 -2.19 -2.20 -3.07
N ASN A 30 -2.81 -2.64 -1.97
CA ASN A 30 -2.13 -2.77 -0.68
C ASN A 30 -0.99 -3.80 -0.73
N ALA A 31 -1.14 -4.87 -1.52
CA ALA A 31 -0.10 -5.87 -1.69
C ALA A 31 1.11 -5.30 -2.44
N ASP A 32 0.86 -4.53 -3.50
CA ASP A 32 1.92 -3.88 -4.28
C ASP A 32 2.64 -2.81 -3.45
N ASP A 33 1.89 -2.02 -2.67
CA ASP A 33 2.47 -1.04 -1.73
C ASP A 33 3.30 -1.73 -0.64
N ALA A 34 2.82 -2.84 -0.08
CA ALA A 34 3.53 -3.60 0.95
C ALA A 34 4.85 -4.16 0.43
N GLU A 35 4.86 -4.71 -0.79
CA GLU A 35 6.07 -5.22 -1.43
C GLU A 35 7.07 -4.10 -1.76
N ALA A 36 6.59 -2.98 -2.28
CA ALA A 36 7.41 -1.80 -2.57
C ALA A 36 8.04 -1.23 -1.28
N LEU A 37 7.26 -1.13 -0.21
CA LEU A 37 7.72 -0.62 1.08
C LEU A 37 8.71 -1.59 1.76
N GLN A 38 8.46 -2.90 1.73
CA GLN A 38 9.44 -3.89 2.19
C GLN A 38 10.77 -3.76 1.43
N LYS A 39 10.72 -3.58 0.11
CA LYS A 39 11.93 -3.39 -0.72
C LYS A 39 12.67 -2.11 -0.33
N LYS A 40 11.97 -1.00 -0.07
CA LYS A 40 12.55 0.26 0.40
C LYS A 40 13.34 0.05 1.71
N PHE A 41 12.77 -0.70 2.65
CA PHE A 41 13.40 -0.98 3.94
C PHE A 41 14.68 -1.84 3.87
N LYS A 42 14.92 -2.57 2.77
CA LYS A 42 16.20 -3.27 2.58
C LYS A 42 17.42 -2.33 2.57
N GLY A 43 17.21 -1.04 2.22
CA GLY A 43 18.26 -0.02 2.27
C GLY A 43 18.35 0.72 3.60
N PHE A 44 17.50 0.41 4.58
CA PHE A 44 17.46 1.14 5.85
C PHE A 44 18.51 0.60 6.82
N THR A 45 19.13 1.51 7.54
CA THR A 45 20.06 1.21 8.64
C THR A 45 19.68 2.07 9.84
N LYS A 46 20.28 1.81 11.02
CA LYS A 46 20.13 2.68 12.19
C LYS A 46 20.53 4.15 11.95
N LYS A 47 21.28 4.45 10.89
CA LYS A 47 21.72 5.80 10.51
C LYS A 47 20.79 6.48 9.50
N THR A 48 19.81 5.76 8.94
CA THR A 48 18.83 6.34 8.03
C THR A 48 18.04 7.40 8.79
N LYS A 49 17.96 8.63 8.26
CA LYS A 49 17.17 9.71 8.88
C LYS A 49 15.70 9.31 8.92
N CYS A 50 15.01 9.69 10.00
CA CYS A 50 13.61 9.35 10.21
C CYS A 50 12.80 10.55 10.70
N THR A 51 11.49 10.49 10.47
CA THR A 51 10.53 11.44 11.03
C THR A 51 9.89 10.88 12.29
N PRO A 52 9.52 11.70 13.29
CA PRO A 52 8.90 11.21 14.52
C PRO A 52 7.66 10.36 14.20
N ASP A 53 7.48 9.28 14.97
CA ASP A 53 6.42 8.28 14.80
C ASP A 53 6.46 7.45 13.51
N GLU A 54 7.46 7.65 12.63
CA GLU A 54 7.71 6.75 11.50
C GLU A 54 8.03 5.34 11.99
N THR A 55 7.54 4.34 11.27
CA THR A 55 7.85 2.93 11.52
C THR A 55 8.53 2.33 10.30
N ALA A 56 9.46 1.41 10.53
CA ALA A 56 10.24 0.78 9.48
C ALA A 56 10.67 -0.64 9.87
N CYS A 57 11.09 -1.40 8.86
CA CYS A 57 11.96 -2.55 9.08
C CYS A 57 13.42 -2.10 8.94
N ILE A 58 14.26 -2.40 9.94
CA ILE A 58 15.71 -2.19 9.87
C ILE A 58 16.37 -3.55 10.05
N GLY A 59 16.87 -4.11 8.95
CA GLY A 59 17.16 -5.55 8.90
C GLY A 59 15.89 -6.36 9.15
N ASP A 60 15.97 -7.35 10.03
CA ASP A 60 14.83 -8.19 10.42
C ASP A 60 14.05 -7.63 11.65
N ALA A 61 14.40 -6.44 12.15
CA ALA A 61 13.82 -5.84 13.35
C ALA A 61 12.76 -4.78 13.03
N PHE A 62 11.74 -4.69 13.89
CA PHE A 62 10.77 -3.59 13.88
C PHE A 62 11.42 -2.34 14.48
N ALA A 63 11.23 -1.19 13.84
CA ALA A 63 11.76 0.07 14.35
C ALA A 63 10.67 1.14 14.39
N LYS A 64 10.68 1.96 15.45
CA LYS A 64 9.89 3.19 15.54
C LYS A 64 10.81 4.37 15.80
N CYS A 65 10.60 5.46 15.07
CA CYS A 65 11.35 6.69 15.21
C CYS A 65 10.78 7.54 16.34
N PHE A 66 11.65 8.08 17.19
CA PHE A 66 11.29 8.99 18.28
C PHE A 66 12.19 10.23 18.24
N SER A 67 11.68 11.34 18.79
CA SER A 67 12.48 12.54 19.01
C SER A 67 13.21 12.44 20.35
N THR A 68 14.53 12.61 20.29
CA THR A 68 15.46 12.56 21.42
C THR A 68 16.26 13.85 21.43
N GLY A 69 15.83 14.82 22.24
CA GLY A 69 16.37 16.18 22.20
C GLY A 69 16.17 16.80 20.82
N ASP A 70 17.25 17.31 20.23
CA ASP A 70 17.24 18.00 18.94
C ASP A 70 17.35 17.08 17.71
N LYS A 71 17.30 15.76 17.91
CA LYS A 71 17.46 14.76 16.83
C LYS A 71 16.42 13.65 16.90
N ASN A 72 16.19 13.02 15.75
CA ASN A 72 15.33 11.84 15.63
C ASN A 72 16.18 10.57 15.55
N GLU A 73 15.79 9.55 16.30
CA GLU A 73 16.49 8.28 16.38
C GLU A 73 15.53 7.09 16.30
N TRP A 74 16.03 5.99 15.73
CA TRP A 74 15.30 4.73 15.70
C TRP A 74 15.42 3.98 17.01
N SER A 75 14.29 3.69 17.66
CA SER A 75 14.21 2.60 18.63
C SER A 75 13.96 1.30 17.87
N ILE A 76 14.93 0.39 17.93
CA ILE A 76 14.91 -0.88 17.19
C ILE A 76 14.58 -2.01 18.16
N GLN A 77 13.49 -2.71 17.90
CA GLN A 77 13.04 -3.87 18.65
C GLN A 77 13.20 -5.12 17.77
N PRO A 78 14.09 -6.07 18.15
CA PRO A 78 14.22 -7.31 17.41
C PRO A 78 12.91 -8.11 17.47
N CYS A 79 12.56 -8.74 16.35
CA CYS A 79 11.50 -9.74 16.32
C CYS A 79 11.92 -11.01 17.07
N ALA A 80 10.95 -11.82 17.50
CA ALA A 80 11.24 -13.13 18.08
C ALA A 80 12.02 -14.01 17.09
N VAL A 81 12.73 -15.02 17.58
CA VAL A 81 13.78 -15.78 16.83
C VAL A 81 13.34 -16.25 15.44
N THR A 82 12.09 -16.69 15.28
CA THR A 82 11.56 -17.23 14.01
C THR A 82 10.83 -16.20 13.16
N LEU A 83 10.72 -14.95 13.63
CA LEU A 83 9.98 -13.87 13.00
C LEU A 83 10.94 -12.84 12.43
N LYS A 84 10.47 -12.13 11.40
CA LYS A 84 11.15 -11.02 10.74
C LYS A 84 10.20 -9.85 10.64
N CYS A 85 10.75 -8.64 10.56
CA CYS A 85 9.95 -7.47 10.26
C CYS A 85 9.37 -7.56 8.84
N ALA A 86 8.05 -7.60 8.77
CA ALA A 86 7.26 -7.78 7.57
C ALA A 86 6.29 -6.60 7.38
N VAL A 87 6.21 -6.13 6.15
CA VAL A 87 5.18 -5.21 5.68
C VAL A 87 4.05 -6.03 5.06
N LEU A 88 2.85 -5.90 5.62
CA LEU A 88 1.68 -6.68 5.26
C LEU A 88 0.59 -5.77 4.68
N PRO A 89 -0.19 -6.25 3.70
CA PRO A 89 -1.31 -5.49 3.15
C PRO A 89 -2.45 -5.41 4.17
N LEU A 90 -3.06 -4.22 4.31
CA LEU A 90 -4.32 -4.10 5.04
C LEU A 90 -5.47 -4.74 4.25
N VAL A 91 -6.49 -5.23 4.97
CA VAL A 91 -7.58 -6.01 4.35
C VAL A 91 -8.80 -5.14 4.05
N LEU A 92 -9.19 -4.27 4.99
CA LEU A 92 -10.46 -3.53 4.95
C LEU A 92 -10.35 -2.07 4.50
N LYS A 93 -9.13 -1.53 4.42
CA LYS A 93 -8.85 -0.14 4.03
C LYS A 93 -7.54 -0.03 3.24
N ARG A 94 -7.32 1.06 2.50
CA ARG A 94 -6.04 1.32 1.83
C ARG A 94 -4.91 1.48 2.85
N GLY A 95 -3.73 0.97 2.49
CA GLY A 95 -2.51 1.04 3.27
C GLY A 95 -1.90 -0.31 3.62
N THR A 96 -0.86 -0.26 4.44
CA THR A 96 -0.06 -1.39 4.89
C THR A 96 0.10 -1.35 6.41
N SER A 97 0.59 -2.45 6.98
CA SER A 97 1.00 -2.53 8.39
C SER A 97 2.38 -3.14 8.48
N ILE A 98 3.17 -2.72 9.46
CA ILE A 98 4.50 -3.30 9.74
C ILE A 98 4.38 -4.09 11.05
N THR A 99 4.82 -5.34 11.06
CA THR A 99 4.80 -6.22 12.25
C THR A 99 5.92 -7.26 12.17
N CYS A 100 6.14 -8.00 13.24
CA CYS A 100 6.93 -9.22 13.22
C CYS A 100 6.07 -10.38 12.73
N ASP A 101 6.49 -11.06 11.67
CA ASP A 101 5.81 -12.22 11.10
C ASP A 101 6.82 -13.17 10.43
N THR A 102 6.34 -14.31 9.95
CA THR A 102 7.12 -15.20 9.09
C THR A 102 7.14 -14.68 7.64
N GLU A 103 8.19 -15.00 6.88
CA GLU A 103 8.22 -14.65 5.46
C GLU A 103 7.17 -15.45 4.69
N GLU A 104 6.89 -16.69 5.12
CA GLU A 104 5.85 -17.55 4.57
C GLU A 104 4.46 -16.90 4.68
N ASP A 105 4.08 -16.39 5.86
CA ASP A 105 2.78 -15.69 6.03
C ASP A 105 2.73 -14.40 5.22
N ARG A 106 3.81 -13.61 5.22
CA ARG A 106 3.91 -12.39 4.40
C ARG A 106 3.62 -12.70 2.92
N LEU A 107 4.29 -13.70 2.36
CA LEU A 107 4.12 -14.09 0.96
C LEU A 107 2.71 -14.63 0.69
N PHE A 108 2.16 -15.42 1.61
CA PHE A 108 0.78 -15.90 1.52
C PHE A 108 -0.22 -14.74 1.45
N ARG A 109 -0.12 -13.76 2.36
CA ARG A 109 -1.02 -12.61 2.42
C ARG A 109 -0.91 -11.69 1.21
N LEU A 110 0.29 -11.51 0.65
CA LEU A 110 0.48 -10.78 -0.61
C LEU A 110 -0.22 -11.49 -1.77
N LYS A 111 -0.05 -12.81 -1.88
CA LYS A 111 -0.70 -13.62 -2.91
C LYS A 111 -2.22 -13.59 -2.79
N ASP A 112 -2.75 -13.80 -1.59
CA ASP A 112 -4.20 -13.77 -1.32
C ASP A 112 -4.82 -12.40 -1.64
N ALA A 113 -4.17 -11.32 -1.20
CA ALA A 113 -4.63 -9.96 -1.47
C ALA A 113 -4.72 -9.67 -2.97
N ARG A 114 -3.73 -10.09 -3.77
CA ARG A 114 -3.77 -9.97 -5.24
C ARG A 114 -4.83 -10.87 -5.89
N ALA A 115 -5.00 -12.10 -5.40
CA ALA A 115 -5.99 -13.04 -5.92
C ALA A 115 -7.43 -12.56 -5.70
N SER A 116 -7.72 -11.98 -4.54
CA SER A 116 -9.04 -11.44 -4.18
C SER A 116 -9.55 -10.37 -5.16
N CYS A 117 -8.64 -9.72 -5.87
CA CYS A 117 -8.95 -8.71 -6.87
C CYS A 117 -9.30 -9.26 -8.25
N LYS A 118 -8.89 -10.50 -8.54
CA LYS A 118 -9.25 -11.21 -9.78
C LYS A 118 -10.67 -11.77 -9.68
N GLN A 119 -11.05 -12.29 -8.52
CA GLN A 119 -12.42 -12.78 -8.26
C GLN A 119 -13.48 -11.68 -8.42
N LYS A 120 -13.21 -10.45 -7.96
CA LYS A 120 -14.19 -9.34 -8.10
C LYS A 120 -14.43 -8.88 -9.54
N ARG A 121 -13.60 -9.29 -10.51
CA ARG A 121 -13.80 -8.95 -11.94
C ARG A 121 -14.63 -9.99 -12.71
N GLY A 122 -15.06 -11.08 -12.08
CA GLY A 122 -15.88 -12.10 -12.73
C GLY A 122 -16.67 -12.95 -11.74
N TYR A 123 -17.93 -12.57 -11.48
CA TYR A 123 -18.97 -13.37 -10.82
C TYR A 123 -18.89 -13.49 -9.26
N PRO A 124 -20.03 -13.67 -8.56
CA PRO A 124 -20.21 -13.32 -7.15
C PRO A 124 -19.59 -14.36 -6.21
N PRO A 125 -19.39 -14.01 -4.92
CA PRO A 125 -18.92 -14.95 -3.93
C PRO A 125 -19.99 -16.03 -3.69
N SER A 126 -19.62 -17.29 -3.89
CA SER A 126 -20.40 -18.45 -3.46
C SER A 126 -20.30 -18.61 -1.95
N LEU A 127 -21.46 -18.51 -1.28
CA LEU A 127 -21.78 -19.27 -0.07
C LEU A 127 -23.00 -20.14 -0.41
#